data_AF-A0A0M3RDK5-F1
#
_entry.id   AF-A0A0M3RDK5-F1
#
_cell.length_a   1.000
_cell.length_b   1.000
_cell.length_c   1.000
_cell.angle_alpha   90.00
_cell.angle_beta   90.00
_cell.angle_gamma   90.00
#
_symmetry.space_group_name_H-M   'P 1'
#
loop_
_entity.id
_entity.type
_entity.pdbx_description
1 polymer ?
#
loop_
_entity_poly.entity_id
_entity_poly.type
_entity_poly.pdbx_seq_one_letter_code
_entity_poly.pdbx_strand_id
1 'polypeptide(L)'
;MNMEILFAFGLTLFAGLATGIGSLMAFFTSTTNTKFLSVTLGFSAGVMIYVSMIEIFQKAKIALVAELGAKGGNWATVFSFFGGILLIALIDKLIPKQGNPHELKKVEEMQPGAIVKDPALLKMGTFTALAIGIHNFPEGIATFTSAIQNPALGVAIAIAIAIHNIPEGIAVSVPVYFATGDKKKAFKLSFLSGLSEPIGALVAYLFLMPFLNDIMFGVIFAAVAGIMVFISLDELLPAARKYDETHLPIYGLIAGMAVMALSLLLII
;
A
#
# COMPACT_ATOMS: atom_id res chain seq x y z
N MET A 1 17.49 15.28 -16.77
CA MET A 1 16.22 14.59 -16.46
C MET A 1 15.11 15.60 -16.63
N ASN A 2 14.04 15.27 -17.37
CA ASN A 2 12.97 16.21 -17.68
C ASN A 2 12.19 16.60 -16.41
N MET A 3 11.58 17.79 -16.36
CA MET A 3 10.88 18.29 -15.16
C MET A 3 9.72 17.37 -14.73
N GLU A 4 9.03 16.75 -15.70
CA GLU A 4 7.95 15.78 -15.48
C GLU A 4 8.44 14.52 -14.76
N ILE A 5 9.62 14.02 -15.12
CA ILE A 5 10.20 12.82 -14.51
C ILE A 5 10.59 13.12 -13.06
N LEU A 6 11.22 14.27 -12.83
CA LEU A 6 11.55 14.74 -11.48
C LEU A 6 10.30 14.90 -10.62
N PHE A 7 9.22 15.43 -11.20
CA PHE A 7 7.93 15.55 -10.53
C PHE A 7 7.35 14.19 -10.15
N ALA A 8 7.32 13.23 -11.08
CA ALA A 8 6.83 11.88 -10.82
C ALA A 8 7.65 11.17 -9.72
N PHE A 9 8.99 11.29 -9.75
CA PHE A 9 9.84 10.80 -8.67
C PHE A 9 9.55 11.51 -7.34
N GLY A 10 9.35 12.83 -7.37
CA GLY A 10 8.99 13.63 -6.20
C GLY A 10 7.69 13.15 -5.54
N LEU A 11 6.67 12.82 -6.34
CA LEU A 11 5.42 12.25 -5.84
C LEU A 11 5.62 10.86 -5.20
N THR A 12 6.40 9.98 -5.83
CA THR A 12 6.68 8.64 -5.27
C THR A 12 7.51 8.70 -4.00
N LEU A 13 8.43 9.67 -3.90
CA LEU A 13 9.19 9.91 -2.68
C LEU A 13 8.29 10.49 -1.60
N PHE A 14 7.42 11.45 -1.94
CA PHE A 14 6.46 12.02 -1.00
C PHE A 14 5.55 10.94 -0.40
N ALA A 15 4.99 10.08 -1.24
CA ALA A 15 4.13 8.98 -0.80
C ALA A 15 4.91 7.97 0.08
N GLY A 16 6.09 7.51 -0.36
CA GLY A 16 6.91 6.59 0.43
C GLY A 16 7.44 7.16 1.76
N LEU A 17 7.68 8.48 1.83
CA LEU A 17 8.07 9.14 3.08
C LEU A 17 6.94 9.17 4.12
N ALA A 18 5.68 9.07 3.69
CA ALA A 18 4.54 9.03 4.60
C ALA A 18 4.57 7.80 5.53
N THR A 19 5.16 6.69 5.08
CA THR A 19 5.44 5.50 5.90
C THR A 19 6.38 5.85 7.06
N GLY A 20 7.43 6.64 6.79
CA GLY A 20 8.32 7.17 7.83
C GLY A 20 7.62 8.15 8.78
N ILE A 21 6.69 8.96 8.29
CA ILE A 21 5.88 9.86 9.12
C ILE A 21 5.01 9.06 10.09
N GLY A 22 4.33 8.01 9.58
CA GLY A 22 3.57 7.08 10.42
C GLY A 22 4.42 6.45 11.52
N SER A 23 5.64 6.03 11.19
CA SER A 23 6.59 5.53 12.19
C SER A 23 6.89 6.53 13.30
N LEU A 24 7.15 7.79 12.96
CA LEU A 24 7.41 8.83 13.95
C LEU A 24 6.19 9.07 14.84
N MET A 25 4.99 9.12 14.25
CA MET A 25 3.74 9.28 15.01
C MET A 25 3.58 8.18 16.06
N ALA A 26 3.94 6.94 15.73
CA ALA A 26 3.87 5.81 16.65
C ALA A 26 4.67 6.03 17.96
N PHE A 27 5.72 6.85 17.96
CA PHE A 27 6.54 7.12 19.15
C PHE A 27 6.06 8.30 20.00
N PHE A 28 5.21 9.16 19.45
CA PHE A 28 4.63 10.32 20.14
C PHE A 28 3.21 10.03 20.64
N THR A 29 2.51 9.07 20.05
CA THR A 29 1.25 8.56 20.57
C THR A 29 1.53 7.59 21.71
N SER A 30 1.19 7.97 22.94
CA SER A 30 1.43 7.18 24.16
C SER A 30 0.62 5.87 24.22
N THR A 31 -0.40 5.74 23.38
CA THR A 31 -1.16 4.51 23.15
C THR A 31 -1.59 4.49 21.68
N THR A 32 -1.26 3.43 20.94
CA THR A 32 -1.89 3.18 19.65
C THR A 32 -3.19 2.47 19.94
N ASN A 33 -4.29 3.21 20.01
CA ASN A 33 -5.62 2.64 20.26
C ASN A 33 -5.93 1.61 19.16
N THR A 34 -6.21 0.36 19.52
CA THR A 34 -6.49 -0.70 18.54
C THR A 34 -7.69 -0.36 17.68
N LYS A 35 -8.67 0.36 18.22
CA LYS A 35 -9.81 0.88 17.44
C LYS A 35 -9.37 1.90 16.39
N PHE A 36 -8.41 2.77 16.73
CA PHE A 36 -7.84 3.69 15.76
C PHE A 36 -7.09 2.93 14.66
N LEU A 37 -6.27 1.94 15.02
CA LEU A 37 -5.58 1.08 14.03
C LEU A 37 -6.57 0.31 13.15
N SER A 38 -7.62 -0.27 13.74
CA SER A 38 -8.69 -0.96 13.04
C SER A 38 -9.39 -0.06 12.03
N VAL A 39 -9.85 1.12 12.46
CA VAL A 39 -10.50 2.08 11.57
C VAL A 39 -9.56 2.54 10.47
N THR A 40 -8.31 2.86 10.79
CA THR A 40 -7.37 3.45 9.81
C THR A 40 -6.86 2.41 8.82
N LEU A 41 -6.65 1.15 9.23
CA LEU A 41 -6.33 0.05 8.32
C LEU A 41 -7.53 -0.32 7.43
N GLY A 42 -8.73 -0.33 8.00
CA GLY A 42 -9.96 -0.47 7.23
C GLY A 42 -10.09 0.63 6.18
N PHE A 43 -9.92 1.89 6.60
CA PHE A 43 -9.91 3.07 5.72
C PHE A 43 -8.89 2.93 4.59
N SER A 44 -7.65 2.54 4.91
CA SER A 44 -6.61 2.20 3.93
C SER A 44 -7.10 1.19 2.89
N ALA A 45 -7.64 0.04 3.33
CA ALA A 45 -8.16 -0.98 2.42
C ALA A 45 -9.27 -0.43 1.52
N GLY A 46 -10.15 0.42 2.08
CA GLY A 46 -11.22 1.07 1.32
C GLY A 46 -10.71 2.01 0.24
N VAL A 47 -9.75 2.88 0.56
CA VAL A 47 -9.11 3.78 -0.40
C VAL A 47 -8.47 2.98 -1.53
N MET A 48 -7.66 1.98 -1.19
CA MET A 48 -6.91 1.18 -2.17
C MET A 48 -7.82 0.36 -3.08
N ILE A 49 -8.86 -0.29 -2.54
CA ILE A 49 -9.87 -1.00 -3.35
C ILE A 49 -10.58 -0.03 -4.30
N TYR A 50 -10.99 1.15 -3.82
CA TYR A 50 -11.73 2.10 -4.63
C TYR A 50 -10.88 2.66 -5.77
N VAL A 51 -9.67 3.15 -5.48
CA VAL A 51 -8.73 3.61 -6.53
C VAL A 51 -8.46 2.51 -7.54
N SER A 52 -8.20 1.28 -7.07
CA SER A 52 -7.87 0.16 -7.95
C SER A 52 -8.99 -0.14 -8.94
N MET A 53 -10.24 -0.20 -8.47
CA MET A 53 -11.38 -0.62 -9.29
C MET A 53 -11.97 0.48 -10.16
N ILE A 54 -12.05 1.70 -9.63
CA ILE A 54 -12.74 2.81 -10.28
C ILE A 54 -11.79 3.61 -11.18
N GLU A 55 -10.52 3.71 -10.80
CA GLU A 55 -9.55 4.55 -11.50
C GLU A 55 -8.55 3.71 -12.30
N ILE A 56 -7.73 2.91 -11.61
CA ILE A 56 -6.59 2.20 -12.24
C ILE A 56 -7.09 1.14 -13.24
N PHE A 57 -8.04 0.30 -12.84
CA PHE A 57 -8.61 -0.73 -13.70
C PHE A 57 -9.34 -0.12 -14.91
N GLN A 58 -10.08 0.97 -14.73
CA GLN A 58 -10.78 1.61 -15.85
C GLN A 58 -9.80 2.25 -16.83
N LYS A 59 -8.73 2.89 -16.35
CA LYS A 59 -7.67 3.42 -17.22
C LYS A 59 -6.95 2.34 -18.00
N ALA A 60 -6.64 1.22 -17.35
CA ALA A 60 -6.10 0.05 -18.02
C ALA A 60 -7.03 -0.44 -19.14
N LYS A 61 -8.32 -0.55 -18.84
CA LYS A 61 -9.34 -0.97 -19.81
C LYS A 61 -9.43 -0.01 -21.00
N ILE A 62 -9.45 1.30 -20.75
CA ILE A 62 -9.54 2.31 -21.82
C ILE A 62 -8.34 2.18 -22.75
N ALA A 63 -7.12 2.10 -22.21
CA ALA A 63 -5.90 1.94 -23.01
C ALA A 63 -5.91 0.63 -23.83
N LEU A 64 -6.26 -0.50 -23.20
CA LEU A 64 -6.28 -1.80 -23.88
C LEU A 64 -7.39 -1.93 -24.92
N VAL A 65 -8.56 -1.35 -24.68
CA VAL A 65 -9.67 -1.37 -25.65
C VAL A 65 -9.37 -0.47 -26.85
N ALA A 66 -8.69 0.66 -26.66
CA ALA A 66 -8.27 1.52 -27.75
C ALA A 66 -7.34 0.76 -28.73
N GLU A 67 -6.40 -0.02 -28.22
CA GLU A 67 -5.40 -0.71 -29.04
C GLU A 67 -5.83 -2.10 -29.55
N LEU A 68 -6.55 -2.87 -28.74
CA LEU A 68 -6.90 -4.28 -29.03
C LEU A 68 -8.37 -4.47 -29.46
N GLY A 69 -9.12 -3.36 -29.58
CA GLY A 69 -10.55 -3.35 -29.82
C GLY A 69 -11.38 -3.83 -28.61
N ALA A 70 -12.70 -3.68 -28.70
CA ALA A 70 -13.60 -3.94 -27.57
C ALA A 70 -13.45 -5.35 -26.98
N LYS A 71 -13.42 -6.40 -27.80
CA LYS A 71 -13.32 -7.77 -27.30
C LYS A 71 -11.93 -8.07 -26.75
N GLY A 72 -10.89 -7.79 -27.54
CA GLY A 72 -9.50 -8.09 -27.16
C GLY A 72 -9.05 -7.31 -25.93
N GLY A 73 -9.35 -6.02 -25.89
CA GLY A 73 -8.99 -5.14 -24.78
C GLY A 73 -9.62 -5.56 -23.46
N ASN A 74 -10.94 -5.83 -23.44
CA ASN A 74 -11.62 -6.28 -22.21
C ASN A 74 -11.05 -7.60 -21.67
N TRP A 75 -10.76 -8.57 -22.54
CA TRP A 75 -10.11 -9.83 -22.12
C TRP A 75 -8.70 -9.58 -21.58
N ALA A 76 -7.90 -8.76 -22.26
CA ALA A 76 -6.56 -8.41 -21.82
C ALA A 76 -6.57 -7.73 -20.45
N THR A 77 -7.53 -6.82 -20.19
CA THR A 77 -7.66 -6.16 -18.88
C THR A 77 -7.95 -7.17 -17.78
N VAL A 78 -8.95 -8.03 -17.97
CA VAL A 78 -9.35 -9.02 -16.96
C VAL A 78 -8.22 -10.01 -16.69
N PHE A 79 -7.57 -10.54 -17.73
CA PHE A 79 -6.45 -11.47 -17.55
C PHE A 79 -5.25 -10.81 -16.88
N SER A 80 -4.94 -9.55 -17.20
CA SER A 80 -3.85 -8.83 -16.55
C SER A 80 -4.17 -8.55 -15.08
N PHE A 81 -5.42 -8.19 -14.75
CA PHE A 81 -5.87 -7.99 -13.38
C PHE A 81 -5.75 -9.26 -12.53
N PHE A 82 -6.31 -10.37 -12.98
CA PHE A 82 -6.17 -11.65 -12.27
C PHE A 82 -4.75 -12.20 -12.33
N GLY A 83 -3.98 -11.88 -13.36
CA GLY A 83 -2.55 -12.17 -13.44
C GLY A 83 -1.76 -11.43 -12.36
N GLY A 84 -2.09 -10.17 -12.09
CA GLY A 84 -1.56 -9.40 -10.96
C GLY A 84 -1.91 -10.03 -9.61
N ILE A 85 -3.18 -10.40 -9.40
CA ILE A 85 -3.61 -11.14 -8.20
C ILE A 85 -2.80 -12.42 -8.02
N LEU A 86 -2.68 -13.23 -9.08
CA LEU A 86 -1.94 -14.48 -9.03
C LEU A 86 -0.45 -14.24 -8.72
N LEU A 87 0.16 -13.24 -9.34
CA LEU A 87 1.56 -12.87 -9.11
C LEU A 87 1.80 -12.52 -7.64
N ILE A 88 0.99 -11.63 -7.06
CA ILE A 88 1.19 -11.25 -5.65
C ILE A 88 0.85 -12.40 -4.70
N ALA A 89 -0.17 -13.21 -4.98
CA ALA A 89 -0.49 -14.38 -4.18
C ALA A 89 0.66 -15.41 -4.17
N LEU A 90 1.36 -15.57 -5.31
CA LEU A 90 2.56 -16.40 -5.38
C LEU A 90 3.72 -15.79 -4.60
N ILE A 91 3.95 -14.48 -4.70
CA ILE A 91 4.99 -13.78 -3.94
C ILE A 91 4.72 -13.89 -2.44
N ASP A 92 3.49 -13.62 -1.99
CA ASP A 92 3.07 -13.73 -0.59
C ASP A 92 3.27 -15.15 -0.04
N LYS A 93 3.03 -16.18 -0.85
CA LYS A 93 3.32 -17.58 -0.45
C LYS A 93 4.82 -17.85 -0.26
N LEU A 94 5.70 -17.12 -0.94
CA LEU A 94 7.16 -17.21 -0.77
C LEU A 94 7.64 -16.44 0.46
N ILE A 95 6.87 -15.45 0.94
CA ILE A 95 7.16 -14.75 2.19
C ILE A 95 6.91 -15.74 3.33
N PRO A 96 7.91 -16.06 4.17
CA PRO A 96 7.75 -17.02 5.26
C PRO A 96 6.61 -16.62 6.22
N LYS A 97 5.44 -17.28 6.10
CA LYS A 97 4.34 -17.16 7.06
C LYS A 97 4.70 -17.94 8.32
N GLN A 98 5.45 -17.34 9.25
CA GLN A 98 5.79 -17.99 10.52
C GLN A 98 5.36 -17.17 11.73
N GLY A 99 4.44 -17.77 12.48
CA GLY A 99 3.82 -17.23 13.67
C GLY A 99 2.32 -17.43 13.54
N ASN A 100 1.76 -18.39 14.27
CA ASN A 100 0.33 -18.51 14.39
C ASN A 100 -0.18 -17.19 15.00
N PRO A 101 -0.97 -16.35 14.30
CA PRO A 101 -1.46 -15.08 14.84
C PRO A 101 -2.45 -15.27 16.01
N HIS A 102 -2.73 -16.51 16.39
CA HIS A 102 -3.67 -16.87 17.46
C HIS A 102 -3.15 -16.56 18.87
N GLU A 103 -1.90 -16.10 19.03
CA GLU A 103 -1.37 -15.57 20.31
C GLU A 103 -0.97 -14.09 20.20
N LEU A 104 -1.72 -13.30 19.41
CA LEU A 104 -1.57 -11.85 19.41
C LEU A 104 -1.93 -11.31 20.81
N LYS A 105 -0.92 -10.99 21.62
CA LYS A 105 -1.12 -10.00 22.68
C LYS A 105 -1.54 -8.72 22.00
N LYS A 106 -2.77 -8.28 22.27
CA LYS A 106 -3.28 -7.01 21.75
C LYS A 106 -2.30 -5.91 22.16
N VAL A 107 -2.11 -4.89 21.32
CA VAL A 107 -1.28 -3.71 21.67
C VAL A 107 -1.75 -3.08 22.99
N GLU A 108 -3.02 -3.27 23.35
CA GLU A 108 -3.63 -2.91 24.64
C GLU A 108 -3.10 -3.68 25.85
N GLU A 109 -2.62 -4.92 25.66
CA GLU A 109 -1.98 -5.73 26.69
C GLU A 109 -0.49 -5.36 26.85
N MET A 110 0.06 -4.56 25.93
CA MET A 110 1.43 -4.08 26.00
C MET A 110 1.48 -2.81 26.86
N GLN A 111 1.93 -2.94 28.11
CA GLN A 111 2.09 -1.79 28.99
C GLN A 111 3.10 -0.78 28.41
N PRO A 112 2.79 0.52 28.40
CA PRO A 112 3.74 1.57 28.02
C PRO A 112 5.02 1.46 28.88
N GLY A 113 6.16 1.21 28.24
CA GLY A 113 7.46 1.07 28.92
C GLY A 113 7.86 -0.37 29.30
N ALA A 114 6.98 -1.35 29.15
CA ALA A 114 7.35 -2.76 29.27
C ALA A 114 8.02 -3.24 27.97
N ILE A 115 9.35 -3.25 27.94
CA ILE A 115 10.09 -3.93 26.87
C ILE A 115 9.91 -5.43 27.11
N VAL A 116 8.93 -6.02 26.44
CA VAL A 116 8.82 -7.47 26.34
C VAL A 116 9.85 -7.83 25.29
N LYS A 117 11.07 -8.22 25.69
CA LYS A 117 12.12 -8.71 24.78
C LYS A 117 11.65 -10.02 24.13
N ASP A 118 10.66 -9.90 23.25
CA ASP A 118 9.91 -10.99 22.66
C ASP A 118 10.42 -11.18 21.22
N PRO A 119 11.15 -12.28 20.96
CA PRO A 119 11.59 -12.60 19.62
C PRO A 119 10.43 -12.72 18.62
N ALA A 120 9.21 -13.08 19.06
CA ALA A 120 8.04 -13.17 18.19
C ALA A 120 7.56 -11.79 17.72
N LEU A 121 7.57 -10.77 18.59
CA LEU A 121 7.20 -9.40 18.22
C LEU A 121 8.22 -8.77 17.29
N LEU A 122 9.52 -8.98 17.54
CA LEU A 122 10.57 -8.48 16.65
C LEU A 122 10.45 -9.14 15.28
N LYS A 123 10.25 -10.46 15.27
CA LYS A 123 10.02 -11.23 14.05
C LYS A 123 8.82 -10.66 13.30
N MET A 124 7.67 -10.53 13.96
CA MET A 124 6.46 -9.93 13.37
C MET A 124 6.75 -8.57 12.73
N GLY A 125 7.31 -7.62 13.48
CA GLY A 125 7.61 -6.29 12.94
C GLY A 125 8.58 -6.30 11.76
N THR A 126 9.60 -7.19 11.76
CA THR A 126 10.51 -7.34 10.61
C THR A 126 9.84 -7.95 9.38
N PHE A 127 8.94 -8.92 9.56
CA PHE A 127 8.18 -9.51 8.46
C PHE A 127 7.15 -8.54 7.91
N THR A 128 6.48 -7.77 8.78
CA THR A 128 5.58 -6.68 8.37
C THR A 128 6.32 -5.64 7.55
N ALA A 129 7.54 -5.24 7.95
CA ALA A 129 8.36 -4.32 7.16
C ALA A 129 8.70 -4.88 5.77
N LEU A 130 8.99 -6.19 5.66
CA LEU A 130 9.27 -6.83 4.38
C LEU A 130 8.02 -6.90 3.50
N ALA A 131 6.88 -7.31 4.06
CA ALA A 131 5.60 -7.38 3.35
C ALA A 131 5.19 -6.00 2.81
N ILE A 132 5.25 -4.96 3.66
CA ILE A 132 5.00 -3.57 3.26
C ILE A 132 6.01 -3.12 2.20
N GLY A 133 7.29 -3.46 2.35
CA GLY A 133 8.27 -3.15 1.30
C GLY A 133 7.90 -3.77 -0.06
N ILE A 134 7.37 -5.00 -0.07
CA ILE A 134 6.91 -5.65 -1.30
C ILE A 134 5.62 -4.99 -1.83
N HIS A 135 4.72 -4.55 -0.93
CA HIS A 135 3.47 -3.86 -1.26
C HIS A 135 3.71 -2.48 -1.90
N ASN A 136 4.57 -1.66 -1.29
CA ASN A 136 4.87 -0.30 -1.72
C ASN A 136 5.58 -0.27 -3.09
N PHE A 137 6.17 -1.39 -3.53
CA PHE A 137 6.84 -1.45 -4.82
C PHE A 137 5.87 -1.24 -6.01
N PRO A 138 4.78 -2.03 -6.17
CA PRO A 138 3.70 -1.74 -7.12
C PRO A 138 3.11 -0.33 -7.03
N GLU A 139 2.95 0.22 -5.82
CA GLU A 139 2.42 1.57 -5.60
C GLU A 139 3.34 2.64 -6.20
N GLY A 140 4.65 2.46 -6.04
CA GLY A 140 5.67 3.31 -6.67
C GLY A 140 5.58 3.29 -8.20
N ILE A 141 5.38 2.10 -8.79
CA ILE A 141 5.18 1.96 -10.24
C ILE A 141 3.92 2.71 -10.68
N ALA A 142 2.77 2.48 -10.02
CA ALA A 142 1.50 3.13 -10.37
C ALA A 142 1.57 4.66 -10.21
N THR A 143 2.14 5.15 -9.12
CA THR A 143 2.28 6.59 -8.86
C THR A 143 3.16 7.26 -9.91
N PHE A 144 4.31 6.64 -10.24
CA PHE A 144 5.22 7.18 -11.24
C PHE A 144 4.55 7.22 -12.63
N THR A 145 4.03 6.08 -13.08
CA THR A 145 3.45 5.95 -14.42
C THR A 145 2.19 6.79 -14.60
N SER A 146 1.35 6.92 -13.57
CA SER A 146 0.19 7.81 -13.60
C SER A 146 0.60 9.28 -13.68
N ALA A 147 1.61 9.71 -12.93
CA ALA A 147 2.12 11.07 -12.97
C ALA A 147 2.73 11.44 -14.33
N ILE A 148 3.40 10.49 -15.00
CA ILE A 148 3.93 10.67 -16.35
C ILE A 148 2.80 10.84 -17.38
N GLN A 149 1.70 10.09 -17.25
CA GLN A 149 0.60 10.15 -18.21
C GLN A 149 -0.35 11.33 -17.95
N ASN A 150 -0.65 11.60 -16.69
CA ASN A 150 -1.53 12.68 -16.25
C ASN A 150 -1.08 13.18 -14.85
N PRO A 151 -0.38 14.32 -14.77
CA PRO A 151 0.14 14.84 -13.50
C PRO A 151 -0.93 15.06 -12.42
N ALA A 152 -2.14 15.50 -12.78
CA ALA A 152 -3.22 15.70 -11.83
C ALA A 152 -3.69 14.37 -11.22
N LEU A 153 -3.79 13.32 -12.05
CA LEU A 153 -4.04 11.96 -11.55
C LEU A 153 -2.90 11.50 -10.63
N GLY A 154 -1.65 11.68 -11.05
CA GLY A 154 -0.49 11.29 -10.26
C GLY A 154 -0.50 11.90 -8.87
N VAL A 155 -0.86 13.19 -8.75
CA VAL A 155 -1.05 13.87 -7.46
C VAL A 155 -2.16 13.23 -6.64
N ALA A 156 -3.31 12.95 -7.26
CA ALA A 156 -4.44 12.30 -6.58
C ALA A 156 -4.06 10.94 -5.98
N ILE A 157 -3.39 10.12 -6.80
CA ILE A 157 -2.91 8.78 -6.41
C ILE A 157 -1.82 8.89 -5.32
N ALA A 158 -0.86 9.80 -5.48
CA ALA A 158 0.21 9.99 -4.48
C ALA A 158 -0.35 10.43 -3.12
N ILE A 159 -1.37 11.30 -3.09
CA ILE A 159 -2.03 11.70 -1.83
C ILE A 159 -2.77 10.51 -1.21
N ALA A 160 -3.50 9.73 -2.01
CA ALA A 160 -4.21 8.55 -1.53
C ALA A 160 -3.25 7.52 -0.90
N ILE A 161 -2.14 7.24 -1.59
CA ILE A 161 -1.09 6.33 -1.11
C ILE A 161 -0.38 6.91 0.12
N ALA A 162 -0.07 8.21 0.14
CA ALA A 162 0.52 8.83 1.32
C ALA A 162 -0.35 8.69 2.58
N ILE A 163 -1.68 8.86 2.44
CA ILE A 163 -2.62 8.65 3.54
C ILE A 163 -2.64 7.17 3.98
N HIS A 164 -2.59 6.25 3.01
CA HIS A 164 -2.55 4.80 3.23
C HIS A 164 -1.30 4.33 3.99
N ASN A 165 -0.15 4.95 3.67
CA ASN A 165 1.17 4.62 4.18
C ASN A 165 1.40 5.00 5.66
N ILE A 166 0.68 6.01 6.17
CA ILE A 166 0.81 6.42 7.58
C ILE A 166 0.44 5.26 8.53
N PRO A 167 -0.73 4.60 8.39
CA PRO A 167 -1.07 3.37 9.12
C PRO A 167 -0.03 2.26 9.02
N GLU A 168 0.51 2.02 7.82
CA GLU A 168 1.52 0.98 7.58
C GLU A 168 2.80 1.26 8.36
N GLY A 169 3.24 2.52 8.37
CA GLY A 169 4.39 2.96 9.14
C GLY A 169 4.25 2.68 10.64
N ILE A 170 3.04 2.92 11.17
CA ILE A 170 2.69 2.59 12.56
C ILE A 170 2.72 1.06 12.78
N ALA A 171 2.13 0.30 11.85
CA ALA A 171 2.03 -1.16 11.93
C ALA A 171 3.40 -1.87 11.94
N VAL A 172 4.41 -1.31 11.27
CA VAL A 172 5.80 -1.78 11.37
C VAL A 172 6.44 -1.38 12.70
N SER A 173 6.29 -0.10 13.06
CA SER A 173 7.13 0.51 14.09
C SER A 173 6.75 0.10 15.51
N VAL A 174 5.46 -0.05 15.79
CA VAL A 174 4.93 -0.46 17.10
C VAL A 174 5.52 -1.81 17.55
N PRO A 175 5.34 -2.93 16.80
CA PRO A 175 5.82 -4.23 17.27
C PRO A 175 7.35 -4.30 17.36
N VAL A 176 8.09 -3.65 16.46
CA VAL A 176 9.55 -3.58 16.56
C VAL A 176 9.96 -2.85 17.83
N TYR A 177 9.35 -1.70 18.13
CA TYR A 177 9.69 -0.92 19.31
C TYR A 177 9.37 -1.67 20.61
N PHE A 178 8.20 -2.30 20.72
CA PHE A 178 7.86 -3.08 21.91
C PHE A 178 8.76 -4.30 22.11
N ALA A 179 9.26 -4.89 21.02
CA ALA A 179 10.18 -6.02 21.08
C ALA A 179 11.63 -5.65 21.45
N THR A 180 12.09 -4.45 21.07
CA THR A 180 13.52 -4.08 21.18
C THR A 180 13.80 -2.91 22.12
N GLY A 181 12.81 -2.07 22.40
CA GLY A 181 12.99 -0.76 23.03
C GLY A 181 13.70 0.28 22.16
N ASP A 182 14.04 -0.04 20.91
CA ASP A 182 14.84 0.82 20.03
C ASP A 182 13.98 1.52 18.98
N LYS A 183 13.68 2.80 19.25
CA LYS A 183 12.93 3.69 18.33
C LYS A 183 13.65 3.86 16.99
N LYS A 184 14.98 3.89 16.97
CA LYS A 184 15.76 4.06 15.73
C LYS A 184 15.65 2.82 14.85
N LYS A 185 15.68 1.62 15.45
CA LYS A 185 15.49 0.37 14.72
C LYS A 185 14.08 0.26 14.14
N ALA A 186 13.06 0.58 14.93
CA ALA A 186 11.67 0.62 14.46
C ALA A 186 11.49 1.60 13.30
N PHE A 187 12.00 2.83 13.45
CA PHE A 187 11.99 3.83 12.39
C PHE A 187 12.72 3.36 11.14
N LYS A 188 13.93 2.82 11.27
CA LYS A 188 14.73 2.40 10.12
C LYS A 188 14.02 1.32 9.30
N LEU A 189 13.39 0.34 9.96
CA LEU A 189 12.67 -0.72 9.24
C LEU A 189 11.46 -0.16 8.48
N SER A 190 10.66 0.69 9.13
CA SER A 190 9.50 1.32 8.50
C SER A 190 9.86 2.31 7.40
N PHE A 191 10.92 3.10 7.60
CA PHE A 191 11.41 4.03 6.60
C PHE A 191 11.93 3.30 5.37
N LEU A 192 12.70 2.22 5.57
CA LEU A 192 13.21 1.41 4.46
C LEU A 192 12.11 0.70 3.68
N SER A 193 11.01 0.29 4.33
CA SER A 193 9.87 -0.28 3.61
C SER A 193 9.18 0.78 2.72
N GLY A 194 9.01 2.00 3.21
CA GLY A 194 8.47 3.11 2.41
C GLY A 194 9.37 3.56 1.25
N LEU A 195 10.69 3.42 1.36
CA LEU A 195 11.61 3.68 0.23
C LEU A 195 11.43 2.70 -0.94
N SER A 196 10.62 1.65 -0.78
CA SER A 196 10.25 0.78 -1.88
C SER A 196 9.50 1.50 -3.00
N GLU A 197 8.69 2.52 -2.69
CA GLU A 197 7.97 3.29 -3.71
C GLU A 197 8.89 4.02 -4.69
N PRO A 198 9.84 4.86 -4.26
CA PRO A 198 10.78 5.48 -5.20
C PRO A 198 11.68 4.45 -5.90
N ILE A 199 11.91 3.27 -5.31
CA ILE A 199 12.59 2.16 -6.00
C ILE A 199 11.69 1.58 -7.10
N GLY A 200 10.40 1.38 -6.85
CA GLY A 200 9.41 0.98 -7.84
C GLY A 200 9.32 1.97 -8.99
N ALA A 201 9.30 3.27 -8.68
CA ALA A 201 9.37 4.35 -9.66
C ALA A 201 10.65 4.30 -10.49
N LEU A 202 11.80 4.02 -9.85
CA LEU A 202 13.08 3.91 -10.54
C LEU A 202 13.10 2.71 -11.50
N VAL A 203 12.56 1.57 -11.06
CA VAL A 203 12.42 0.40 -11.93
C VAL A 203 11.47 0.70 -13.10
N ALA A 204 10.37 1.39 -12.85
CA ALA A 204 9.47 1.83 -13.90
C ALA A 204 10.17 2.76 -14.90
N TYR A 205 10.94 3.73 -14.41
CA TYR A 205 11.69 4.63 -15.26
C TYR A 205 12.73 3.90 -16.12
N LEU A 206 13.55 3.03 -15.53
CA LEU A 206 14.67 2.39 -16.23
C LEU A 206 14.23 1.26 -17.15
N PHE A 207 13.24 0.47 -16.74
CA PHE A 207 12.89 -0.78 -17.42
C PHE A 207 11.52 -0.75 -18.07
N LEU A 208 10.57 0.08 -17.61
CA LEU A 208 9.24 0.17 -18.23
C LEU A 208 9.16 1.29 -19.25
N MET A 209 9.67 2.50 -18.93
CA MET A 209 9.57 3.68 -19.80
C MET A 209 10.07 3.44 -21.24
N PRO A 210 11.22 2.75 -21.49
CA PRO A 210 11.68 2.51 -22.85
C PRO A 210 10.74 1.63 -23.70
N PHE A 211 9.87 0.85 -23.06
CA PHE A 211 8.94 -0.09 -23.69
C PHE A 211 7.47 0.29 -23.45
N LEU A 212 7.22 1.46 -22.85
CA LEU A 212 5.89 1.89 -22.44
C LEU A 212 5.08 2.34 -23.67
N ASN A 213 4.30 1.42 -24.22
CA ASN A 213 3.20 1.72 -25.13
C ASN A 213 1.87 1.54 -24.41
N ASP A 214 0.76 1.91 -25.05
CA ASP A 214 -0.58 1.89 -24.43
C ASP A 214 -1.01 0.48 -24.00
N ILE A 215 -0.59 -0.56 -24.75
CA ILE A 215 -0.83 -1.96 -24.36
C ILE A 215 -0.07 -2.30 -23.07
N MET A 216 1.23 -2.02 -23.02
CA MET A 216 2.07 -2.31 -21.86
C MET A 216 1.59 -1.53 -20.63
N PHE A 217 1.27 -0.25 -20.80
CA PHE A 217 0.65 0.59 -19.78
C PHE A 217 -0.62 -0.07 -19.23
N GLY A 218 -1.53 -0.47 -20.11
CA GLY A 218 -2.79 -1.06 -19.69
C GLY A 218 -2.63 -2.43 -19.01
N VAL A 219 -1.72 -3.29 -19.48
CA VAL A 219 -1.40 -4.57 -18.82
C VAL A 219 -0.86 -4.33 -17.41
N ILE A 220 0.11 -3.42 -17.27
CA ILE A 220 0.73 -3.11 -15.97
C ILE A 220 -0.29 -2.49 -15.01
N PHE A 221 -1.10 -1.54 -15.45
CA PHE A 221 -2.11 -0.91 -14.60
C PHE A 221 -3.17 -1.92 -14.15
N ALA A 222 -3.66 -2.77 -15.06
CA ALA A 222 -4.60 -3.82 -14.68
C ALA A 222 -3.97 -4.77 -13.65
N ALA A 223 -2.73 -5.19 -13.87
CA ALA A 223 -2.01 -6.04 -12.92
C ALA A 223 -1.83 -5.37 -11.56
N VAL A 224 -1.40 -4.09 -11.52
CA VAL A 224 -1.24 -3.35 -10.26
C VAL A 224 -2.57 -3.17 -9.53
N ALA A 225 -3.67 -2.89 -10.24
CA ALA A 225 -5.01 -2.87 -9.63
C ALA A 225 -5.37 -4.22 -9.00
N GLY A 226 -5.04 -5.33 -9.66
CA GLY A 226 -5.22 -6.67 -9.13
C GLY A 226 -4.41 -6.91 -7.85
N ILE A 227 -3.13 -6.51 -7.87
CA ILE A 227 -2.23 -6.62 -6.73
C ILE A 227 -2.77 -5.85 -5.52
N MET A 228 -3.14 -4.58 -5.71
CA MET A 228 -3.66 -3.71 -4.64
C MET A 228 -4.98 -4.23 -4.07
N VAL A 229 -5.88 -4.77 -4.91
CA VAL A 229 -7.12 -5.41 -4.44
C VAL A 229 -6.82 -6.64 -3.59
N PHE A 230 -5.91 -7.51 -4.04
CA PHE A 230 -5.53 -8.70 -3.28
C PHE A 230 -4.95 -8.33 -1.91
N ILE A 231 -3.99 -7.42 -1.87
CA ILE A 231 -3.35 -6.98 -0.61
C ILE A 231 -4.37 -6.36 0.34
N SER A 232 -5.29 -5.54 -0.19
CA SER A 232 -6.35 -4.94 0.62
C SER A 232 -7.26 -5.99 1.29
N LEU A 233 -7.50 -7.12 0.61
CA LEU A 233 -8.37 -8.19 1.08
C LEU A 233 -7.65 -9.24 1.94
N ASP A 234 -6.40 -9.59 1.63
CA ASP A 234 -5.65 -10.63 2.34
C ASP A 234 -4.85 -10.08 3.54
N GLU A 235 -4.41 -8.82 3.47
CA GLU A 235 -3.55 -8.23 4.49
C GLU A 235 -4.28 -7.15 5.30
N LEU A 236 -4.72 -6.06 4.65
CA LEU A 236 -5.20 -4.86 5.35
C LEU A 236 -6.50 -5.10 6.11
N LEU A 237 -7.53 -5.63 5.43
CA LEU A 237 -8.82 -5.87 6.04
C LEU A 237 -8.77 -6.94 7.15
N PRO A 238 -8.06 -8.08 6.97
CA PRO A 238 -7.85 -9.04 8.05
C PRO A 238 -7.04 -8.47 9.22
N ALA A 239 -6.01 -7.66 8.96
CA ALA A 239 -5.27 -6.98 10.01
C ALA A 239 -6.15 -6.00 10.81
N ALA A 240 -6.98 -5.21 10.12
CA ALA A 240 -7.93 -4.31 10.76
C ALA A 240 -8.90 -5.05 11.70
N ARG A 241 -9.44 -6.19 11.25
CA ARG A 241 -10.32 -7.06 12.05
C ARG A 241 -9.64 -7.71 13.25
N LYS A 242 -8.33 -7.95 13.19
CA LYS A 242 -7.55 -8.46 14.33
C LYS A 242 -7.42 -7.41 15.44
N TYR A 243 -7.39 -6.13 15.09
CA TYR A 243 -7.34 -5.05 16.08
C TYR A 243 -8.70 -4.75 16.70
N ASP A 244 -9.79 -4.93 15.96
CA ASP A 244 -11.15 -4.81 16.48
C ASP A 244 -12.11 -5.75 15.73
N GLU A 245 -12.76 -6.64 16.46
CA GLU A 245 -13.67 -7.65 15.90
C GLU A 245 -15.08 -7.09 15.62
N THR A 246 -15.33 -5.82 15.92
CA THR A 246 -16.63 -5.17 15.67
C THR A 246 -16.75 -4.69 14.22
N HIS A 247 -17.72 -3.81 13.95
CA HIS A 247 -17.95 -3.24 12.62
C HIS A 247 -17.02 -2.05 12.28
N LEU A 248 -16.18 -1.58 13.21
CA LEU A 248 -15.27 -0.44 12.95
C LEU A 248 -14.33 -0.62 11.74
N PRO A 249 -13.71 -1.79 11.49
CA PRO A 249 -12.91 -2.00 10.28
C PRO A 249 -13.71 -1.74 8.99
N ILE A 250 -14.98 -2.15 8.99
CA ILE A 250 -15.87 -2.04 7.83
C ILE A 250 -16.34 -0.59 7.66
N TYR A 251 -16.63 0.12 8.74
CA TYR A 251 -16.93 1.56 8.67
C TYR A 251 -15.72 2.36 8.19
N GLY A 252 -14.52 2.00 8.64
CA GLY A 252 -13.26 2.53 8.11
C GLY A 252 -13.19 2.31 6.60
N LEU A 253 -13.36 1.07 6.15
CA LEU A 253 -13.34 0.71 4.72
C LEU A 253 -14.34 1.53 3.90
N ILE A 254 -15.59 1.59 4.31
CA ILE A 254 -16.62 2.35 3.58
C ILE A 254 -16.28 3.84 3.58
N ALA A 255 -15.80 4.40 4.69
CA ALA A 255 -15.35 5.79 4.76
C ALA A 255 -14.16 6.06 3.83
N GLY A 256 -13.20 5.14 3.75
CA GLY A 256 -12.06 5.22 2.82
C GLY A 256 -12.50 5.24 1.36
N MET A 257 -13.42 4.35 0.99
CA MET A 257 -14.03 4.35 -0.34
C MET A 257 -14.73 5.68 -0.63
N ALA A 258 -15.53 6.20 0.31
CA ALA A 258 -16.28 7.44 0.13
C ALA A 258 -15.37 8.66 0.01
N VAL A 259 -14.32 8.76 0.84
CA VAL A 259 -13.34 9.86 0.74
C VAL A 259 -12.62 9.80 -0.60
N MET A 260 -12.17 8.62 -1.03
CA MET A 260 -11.51 8.49 -2.32
C MET A 260 -12.44 8.84 -3.49
N ALA A 261 -13.70 8.41 -3.42
CA ALA A 261 -14.71 8.77 -4.41
C ALA A 261 -14.86 10.29 -4.53
N LEU A 262 -15.00 10.98 -3.39
CA LEU A 262 -15.09 12.44 -3.34
C LEU A 262 -13.81 13.09 -3.87
N SER A 263 -12.64 12.58 -3.49
CA SER A 263 -11.36 13.09 -3.99
C SER A 263 -11.25 13.00 -5.51
N LEU A 264 -11.64 11.87 -6.12
CA LEU A 264 -11.64 11.74 -7.57
C LEU A 264 -12.63 12.70 -8.23
N LEU A 265 -13.83 12.87 -7.66
CA LEU A 265 -14.85 13.79 -8.16
C LEU A 265 -14.43 15.28 -8.08
N LEU A 266 -13.58 15.66 -7.13
CA LEU A 266 -13.10 17.04 -6.98
C LEU A 266 -11.93 17.37 -7.91
N ILE A 267 -11.37 16.38 -8.61
CA ILE A 267 -10.18 16.51 -9.45
C ILE A 267 -10.52 16.51 -10.96
N ILE A 268 -11.74 16.13 -11.33
CA ILE A 268 -12.32 16.30 -12.68
C ILE A 268 -12.93 17.69 -12.85
#